data_AF-A0A239LVS0-F1
#
_entry.id   AF-A0A239LVS0-F1
#
_cell.length_a   1.000
_cell.length_b   1.000
_cell.length_c   1.000
_cell.angle_alpha   90.00
_cell.angle_beta   90.00
_cell.angle_gamma   90.00
#
_symmetry.space_group_name_H-M   'P 1'
#
loop_
_entity.id
_entity.type
_entity.pdbx_description
1 polymer ?
#
loop_
_entity_poly.entity_id
_entity_poly.type
_entity_poly.pdbx_seq_one_letter_code
_entity_poly.pdbx_strand_id
1 'polypeptide(L)'
;MNDLDYQSFAEAWEGRATIRTRPRRLVEDDQRLIFPLSRQSLVLTATFQRECPHLCDFVLVQSLYKFINDVVIFETEIVDRTARAIAKDRFAVRFPFACRYDAMTVVVDEDYHALVAMDFMQQTVALTGVQPLALPREIELSRAIPAALSLAPEHLRDAVELICVGIAENTLTNDVAAFARDDSVKGSIKGLMADHLLDEGRHSTFWARLTRIYWSQASAQDRQCIAGILPVFLRHYLTSEIQQAFDLQLIDALDVPPAVTAALRAEASGMDWPIGPRHPLLGNILRFFRNSSLLDTPCVQEALIDYLPLSRTAP
;
A
#
# COMPACT_ATOMS: atom_id res chain seq x y z
N MET A 1 -19.45 7.72 30.10
CA MET A 1 -19.59 6.32 29.65
C MET A 1 -19.56 6.28 28.13
N ASN A 2 -18.44 6.04 27.48
CA ASN A 2 -17.04 6.01 27.95
C ASN A 2 -16.14 6.22 26.72
N ASP A 3 -14.88 6.62 26.95
CA ASP A 3 -13.77 6.27 26.08
C ASP A 3 -14.04 4.91 25.45
N LEU A 4 -14.33 4.88 24.14
CA LEU A 4 -14.45 3.63 23.39
C LEU A 4 -13.22 2.81 23.75
N ASP A 5 -13.45 1.58 24.23
CA ASP A 5 -12.52 0.59 24.83
C ASP A 5 -11.23 0.38 24.03
N TYR A 6 -10.46 1.45 23.86
CA TYR A 6 -9.28 1.52 23.04
C TYR A 6 -8.13 1.08 23.91
N GLN A 7 -7.76 -0.17 23.72
CA GLN A 7 -6.58 -0.72 24.33
C GLN A 7 -5.37 -0.33 23.49
N SER A 8 -4.53 0.54 24.06
CA SER A 8 -3.25 0.91 23.45
C SER A 8 -2.35 -0.31 23.24
N PHE A 9 -1.57 -0.29 22.16
CA PHE A 9 -0.56 -1.32 21.86
C PHE A 9 0.87 -0.85 22.20
N ALA A 10 1.04 0.25 22.91
CA ALA A 10 2.34 0.83 23.26
C ALA A 10 3.32 -0.16 23.92
N GLU A 11 2.86 -0.96 24.89
CA GLU A 11 3.72 -1.97 25.54
C GLU A 11 4.17 -3.06 24.56
N ALA A 12 3.26 -3.48 23.67
CA ALA A 12 3.59 -4.45 22.63
C ALA A 12 4.57 -3.85 21.61
N TRP A 13 4.43 -2.57 21.28
CA TRP A 13 5.33 -1.83 20.40
C TRP A 13 6.75 -1.77 20.99
N GLU A 14 6.91 -1.37 22.26
CA GLU A 14 8.20 -1.32 22.95
C GLU A 14 8.98 -2.65 22.85
N GLY A 15 8.28 -3.78 22.96
CA GLY A 15 8.88 -5.11 22.91
C GLY A 15 8.98 -5.77 21.53
N ARG A 16 8.35 -5.21 20.48
CA ARG A 16 8.22 -5.91 19.18
C ARG A 16 8.51 -5.07 17.94
N ALA A 17 8.51 -3.74 18.03
CA ALA A 17 8.74 -2.87 16.87
C ALA A 17 10.04 -3.24 16.15
N THR A 18 10.03 -3.24 14.83
CA THR A 18 11.20 -3.63 14.04
C THR A 18 12.38 -2.72 14.33
N ILE A 19 12.15 -1.41 14.41
CA ILE A 19 13.18 -0.41 14.75
C ILE A 19 13.93 -0.73 16.06
N ARG A 20 13.28 -1.43 17.00
CA ARG A 20 13.85 -1.79 18.31
C ARG A 20 14.46 -3.19 18.34
N THR A 21 13.94 -4.11 17.54
CA THR A 21 14.18 -5.54 17.74
C THR A 21 14.87 -6.24 16.57
N ARG A 22 15.06 -5.57 15.44
CA ARG A 22 15.68 -6.15 14.25
C ARG A 22 17.00 -5.47 13.93
N PRO A 23 18.07 -6.23 13.63
CA PRO A 23 19.31 -5.63 13.16
C PRO A 23 19.13 -5.07 11.75
N ARG A 24 19.99 -4.11 11.38
CA ARG A 24 20.14 -3.70 9.98
C ARG A 24 20.44 -4.93 9.12
N ARG A 25 19.69 -5.10 8.04
CA ARG A 25 19.90 -6.20 7.08
C ARG A 25 20.84 -5.75 5.97
N LEU A 26 21.68 -6.68 5.51
CA LEU A 26 22.58 -6.47 4.38
C LEU A 26 22.12 -7.32 3.21
N VAL A 27 22.05 -6.73 2.02
CA VAL A 27 21.78 -7.42 0.77
C VAL A 27 22.96 -8.33 0.45
N GLU A 28 22.69 -9.61 0.35
CA GLU A 28 23.68 -10.63 0.02
C GLU A 28 24.01 -10.66 -1.48
N ASP A 29 25.28 -10.98 -1.78
CA ASP A 29 25.76 -11.25 -3.13
C ASP A 29 25.66 -12.74 -3.43
N ASP A 30 24.43 -13.19 -3.68
CA ASP A 30 24.12 -14.55 -4.12
C ASP A 30 23.36 -14.55 -5.45
N GLN A 31 23.04 -15.75 -5.96
CA GLN A 31 22.35 -15.93 -7.25
C GLN A 31 20.81 -15.83 -7.15
N ARG A 32 20.26 -15.48 -5.97
CA ARG A 32 18.80 -15.33 -5.82
C ARG A 32 18.33 -14.02 -6.41
N LEU A 33 17.05 -13.98 -6.79
CA LEU A 33 16.44 -12.82 -7.42
C LEU A 33 16.36 -11.63 -6.45
N ILE A 34 16.61 -10.43 -6.95
CA ILE A 34 16.48 -9.18 -6.18
C ILE A 34 15.01 -8.76 -5.99
N PHE A 35 14.13 -9.24 -6.87
CA PHE A 35 12.69 -8.96 -6.89
C PHE A 35 11.93 -10.18 -7.44
N PRO A 36 10.71 -10.47 -6.96
CA PRO A 36 9.99 -11.67 -7.34
C PRO A 36 9.40 -11.57 -8.76
N LEU A 37 9.61 -12.61 -9.58
CA LEU A 37 9.07 -12.69 -10.96
C LEU A 37 7.54 -12.50 -10.98
N SER A 38 6.85 -13.04 -9.97
CA SER A 38 5.39 -12.99 -9.86
C SER A 38 4.82 -11.57 -9.73
N ARG A 39 5.66 -10.58 -9.39
CA ARG A 39 5.28 -9.16 -9.21
C ARG A 39 5.81 -8.25 -10.32
N GLN A 40 6.41 -8.81 -11.36
CA GLN A 40 6.81 -8.06 -12.55
C GLN A 40 6.23 -8.76 -13.78
N SER A 41 5.08 -8.27 -14.26
CA SER A 41 4.36 -8.88 -15.38
C SER A 41 5.17 -8.87 -16.68
N LEU A 42 6.02 -7.86 -16.89
CA LEU A 42 6.85 -7.73 -18.09
C LEU A 42 7.77 -8.95 -18.31
N VAL A 43 8.40 -9.47 -17.26
CA VAL A 43 9.30 -10.63 -17.40
C VAL A 43 8.56 -11.94 -17.67
N LEU A 44 7.24 -11.94 -17.48
CA LEU A 44 6.38 -13.10 -17.70
C LEU A 44 5.79 -13.13 -19.11
N THR A 45 5.98 -12.08 -19.92
CA THR A 45 5.38 -12.04 -21.26
C THR A 45 6.12 -12.92 -22.26
N ALA A 46 5.39 -13.38 -23.28
CA ALA A 46 5.94 -14.29 -24.28
C ALA A 46 7.09 -13.65 -25.08
N THR A 47 6.98 -12.36 -25.41
CA THR A 47 8.07 -11.65 -26.10
C THR A 47 9.28 -11.51 -25.20
N PHE A 48 9.12 -11.17 -23.91
CA PHE A 48 10.25 -11.02 -23.01
C PHE A 48 11.00 -12.34 -22.80
N GLN A 49 10.27 -13.44 -22.55
CA GLN A 49 10.87 -14.75 -22.33
C GLN A 49 11.65 -15.27 -23.55
N ARG A 50 11.20 -14.93 -24.76
CA ARG A 50 11.83 -15.35 -26.01
C ARG A 50 13.03 -14.47 -26.39
N GLU A 51 12.87 -13.16 -26.32
CA GLU A 51 13.83 -12.19 -26.90
C GLU A 51 14.75 -11.56 -25.85
N CYS A 52 14.28 -11.43 -24.60
CA CYS A 52 14.93 -10.63 -23.56
C CYS A 52 15.33 -11.40 -22.27
N PRO A 53 15.52 -12.74 -22.23
CA PRO A 53 15.78 -13.43 -20.97
C PRO A 53 17.06 -12.95 -20.27
N HIS A 54 18.05 -12.47 -21.04
CA HIS A 54 19.30 -11.91 -20.56
C HIS A 54 19.15 -10.54 -19.85
N LEU A 55 17.99 -9.88 -19.98
CA LEU A 55 17.68 -8.59 -19.35
C LEU A 55 16.82 -8.74 -18.09
N CYS A 56 16.52 -9.98 -17.66
CA CYS A 56 15.65 -10.25 -16.51
C CYS A 56 16.12 -9.53 -15.24
N ASP A 57 17.41 -9.66 -14.89
CA ASP A 57 17.95 -9.05 -13.67
C ASP A 57 17.86 -7.52 -13.71
N PHE A 58 18.12 -6.90 -14.87
CA PHE A 58 17.96 -5.44 -15.02
C PHE A 58 16.52 -5.01 -14.73
N VAL A 59 15.54 -5.71 -15.33
CA VAL A 59 14.12 -5.42 -15.13
C VAL A 59 13.72 -5.61 -13.66
N LEU A 60 14.18 -6.68 -13.00
CA LEU A 60 13.89 -6.94 -11.59
C LEU A 60 14.54 -5.91 -10.65
N VAL A 61 15.75 -5.44 -10.95
CA VAL A 61 16.40 -4.35 -10.20
C VAL A 61 15.59 -3.06 -10.33
N GLN A 62 15.15 -2.69 -11.53
CA GLN A 62 14.31 -1.50 -11.72
C GLN A 62 12.95 -1.63 -11.03
N SER A 63 12.35 -2.82 -11.03
CA SER A 63 11.13 -3.11 -10.27
C SER A 63 11.32 -2.93 -8.76
N LEU A 64 12.45 -3.39 -8.21
CA LEU A 64 12.76 -3.15 -6.80
C LEU A 64 12.88 -1.65 -6.50
N TYR A 65 13.57 -0.88 -7.34
CA TYR A 65 13.70 0.56 -7.13
C TYR A 65 12.36 1.29 -7.13
N LYS A 66 11.49 0.94 -8.07
CA LYS A 66 10.13 1.49 -8.09
C LYS A 66 9.34 1.09 -6.85
N PHE A 67 9.40 -0.19 -6.46
CA PHE A 67 8.71 -0.67 -5.26
C PHE A 67 9.20 0.05 -3.99
N ILE A 68 10.51 0.23 -3.83
CA ILE A 68 11.07 1.00 -2.71
C ILE A 68 10.56 2.44 -2.71
N ASN A 69 10.54 3.08 -3.89
CA ASN A 69 10.04 4.44 -4.02
C ASN A 69 8.56 4.57 -3.65
N ASP A 70 7.73 3.60 -4.07
CA ASP A 70 6.33 3.55 -3.69
C ASP A 70 6.16 3.42 -2.17
N VAL A 71 6.94 2.55 -1.52
CA VAL A 71 6.96 2.39 -0.05
C VAL A 71 7.34 3.72 0.60
N VAL A 72 8.43 4.37 0.18
CA VAL A 72 8.87 5.64 0.77
C VAL A 72 7.79 6.72 0.66
N ILE A 73 7.13 6.86 -0.50
CA ILE A 73 6.03 7.82 -0.69
C ILE A 73 4.85 7.46 0.22
N PHE A 74 4.46 6.18 0.23
CA PHE A 74 3.33 5.70 1.03
C PHE A 74 3.54 5.98 2.53
N GLU A 75 4.69 5.56 3.06
CA GLU A 75 5.00 5.69 4.48
C GLU A 75 5.11 7.16 4.89
N THR A 76 5.89 7.97 4.15
CA THR A 76 6.25 9.32 4.62
C THR A 76 5.24 10.40 4.24
N GLU A 77 4.58 10.29 3.08
CA GLU A 77 3.72 11.37 2.57
C GLU A 77 2.22 11.13 2.87
N ILE A 78 1.84 9.88 3.15
CA ILE A 78 0.44 9.47 3.33
C ILE A 78 0.18 9.00 4.76
N VAL A 79 0.82 7.91 5.19
CA VAL A 79 0.56 7.28 6.49
C VAL A 79 1.11 8.16 7.61
N ASP A 80 2.40 8.48 7.57
CA ASP A 80 3.07 9.33 8.57
C ASP A 80 2.39 10.69 8.69
N ARG A 81 2.09 11.35 7.56
CA ARG A 81 1.43 12.66 7.57
C ARG A 81 0.13 12.64 8.38
N THR A 82 -0.68 11.60 8.20
CA THR A 82 -1.97 11.44 8.87
C THR A 82 -1.78 11.06 10.34
N ALA A 83 -0.93 10.07 10.62
CA ALA A 83 -0.63 9.61 11.98
C ALA A 83 -0.04 10.74 12.83
N ARG A 84 0.87 11.55 12.25
CA ARG A 84 1.49 12.71 12.90
C ARG A 84 0.48 13.83 13.19
N ALA A 85 -0.49 14.06 12.31
CA ALA A 85 -1.57 15.00 12.56
C ALA A 85 -2.44 14.56 13.76
N ILE A 86 -2.78 13.27 13.83
CA ILE A 86 -3.51 12.66 14.95
C ILE A 86 -2.69 12.78 16.25
N ALA A 87 -1.43 12.35 16.24
CA ALA A 87 -0.56 12.37 17.43
C ALA A 87 -0.44 13.78 18.04
N LYS A 88 -0.30 14.79 17.17
CA LYS A 88 -0.15 16.19 17.54
C LYS A 88 -1.46 16.91 17.83
N ASP A 89 -2.60 16.20 17.81
CA ASP A 89 -3.93 16.77 18.07
C ASP A 89 -4.29 17.91 17.10
N ARG A 90 -3.83 17.78 15.84
CA ARG A 90 -4.10 18.69 14.72
C ARG A 90 -5.14 18.15 13.75
N PHE A 91 -5.75 17.04 14.12
CA PHE A 91 -6.81 16.38 13.38
C PHE A 91 -8.17 16.83 13.94
N ALA A 92 -9.13 17.16 13.08
CA ALA A 92 -10.45 17.63 13.45
C ALA A 92 -11.22 16.59 14.26
N VAL A 93 -11.02 15.30 13.94
CA VAL A 93 -11.48 14.20 14.80
C VAL A 93 -10.57 14.11 16.02
N ARG A 94 -11.14 14.41 17.20
CA ARG A 94 -10.42 14.34 18.47
C ARG A 94 -10.36 12.91 18.97
N PHE A 95 -9.14 12.39 19.14
CA PHE A 95 -8.90 11.07 19.71
C PHE A 95 -8.35 11.17 21.14
N PRO A 96 -8.67 10.21 22.03
CA PRO A 96 -8.05 10.11 23.35
C PRO A 96 -6.54 10.04 23.28
N PHE A 97 -5.86 10.44 24.36
CA PHE A 97 -4.39 10.47 24.40
C PHE A 97 -3.75 9.12 24.09
N ALA A 98 -4.36 8.00 24.52
CA ALA A 98 -3.87 6.66 24.20
C ALA A 98 -3.75 6.42 22.68
N CYS A 99 -4.78 6.80 21.90
CA CYS A 99 -4.73 6.71 20.43
C CYS A 99 -3.66 7.61 19.84
N ARG A 100 -3.48 8.82 20.41
CA ARG A 100 -2.49 9.79 19.93
C ARG A 100 -1.06 9.34 20.22
N TYR A 101 -0.85 8.67 21.35
CA TYR A 101 0.43 8.05 21.69
C TYR A 101 0.76 6.93 20.70
N ASP A 102 -0.19 6.02 20.46
CA ASP A 102 -0.04 4.94 19.49
C ASP A 102 0.15 5.48 18.06
N ALA A 103 -0.51 6.57 17.68
CA ALA A 103 -0.25 7.26 16.42
C ALA A 103 1.19 7.76 16.29
N MET A 104 1.82 8.19 17.40
CA MET A 104 3.23 8.56 17.40
C MET A 104 4.14 7.34 17.25
N THR A 105 3.73 6.16 17.72
CA THR A 105 4.49 4.93 17.47
C THR A 105 4.44 4.50 16.00
N VAL A 106 3.29 4.69 15.34
CA VAL A 106 3.13 4.47 13.88
C VAL A 106 4.06 5.38 13.11
N VAL A 107 4.09 6.68 13.42
CA VAL A 107 5.05 7.66 12.85
C VAL A 107 6.50 7.17 12.91
N VAL A 108 6.91 6.62 14.06
CA VAL A 108 8.29 6.12 14.24
C VAL A 108 8.55 4.87 13.39
N ASP A 109 7.57 3.96 13.31
CA ASP A 109 7.68 2.75 12.51
C ASP A 109 7.75 3.11 11.01
N GLU A 110 6.91 4.02 10.51
CA GLU A 110 6.88 4.44 9.10
C GLU A 110 8.16 5.18 8.64
N ASP A 111 8.65 6.11 9.47
CA ASP A 111 9.92 6.78 9.19
C ASP A 111 11.07 5.75 9.13
N TYR A 112 11.00 4.67 9.93
CA TYR A 112 11.98 3.59 9.90
C TYR A 112 11.82 2.66 8.70
N HIS A 113 10.60 2.30 8.32
CA HIS A 113 10.31 1.52 7.12
C HIS A 113 10.88 2.21 5.87
N ALA A 114 10.63 3.52 5.74
CA ALA A 114 11.19 4.33 4.67
C ALA A 114 12.73 4.36 4.70
N LEU A 115 13.34 4.54 5.89
CA LEU A 115 14.79 4.54 6.04
C LEU A 115 15.42 3.22 5.58
N VAL A 116 14.87 2.08 6.01
CA VAL A 116 15.41 0.77 5.63
C VAL A 116 15.20 0.50 4.14
N ALA A 117 14.07 0.92 3.56
CA ALA A 117 13.83 0.81 2.12
C ALA A 117 14.87 1.60 1.32
N MET A 118 15.18 2.84 1.73
CA MET A 118 16.24 3.66 1.12
C MET A 118 17.64 3.03 1.29
N ASP A 119 17.94 2.44 2.44
CA ASP A 119 19.20 1.72 2.67
C ASP A 119 19.34 0.54 1.69
N PHE A 120 18.27 -0.23 1.47
CA PHE A 120 18.27 -1.32 0.49
C PHE A 120 18.50 -0.82 -0.94
N MET A 121 17.92 0.32 -1.33
CA MET A 121 18.19 0.92 -2.63
C MET A 121 19.68 1.22 -2.81
N GLN A 122 20.32 1.82 -1.81
CA GLN A 122 21.76 2.11 -1.85
C GLN A 122 22.60 0.83 -1.95
N GLN A 123 22.24 -0.21 -1.19
CA GLN A 123 22.92 -1.49 -1.23
C GLN A 123 22.77 -2.18 -2.59
N THR A 124 21.57 -2.16 -3.19
CA THR A 124 21.33 -2.72 -4.53
C THR A 124 22.12 -1.98 -5.61
N VAL A 125 22.21 -0.65 -5.54
CA VAL A 125 23.07 0.13 -6.45
C VAL A 125 24.53 -0.27 -6.30
N ALA A 126 25.02 -0.38 -5.06
CA ALA A 126 26.40 -0.78 -4.78
C ALA A 126 26.71 -2.20 -5.26
N LEU A 127 25.76 -3.12 -5.10
CA LEU A 127 25.90 -4.53 -5.49
C LEU A 127 25.87 -4.71 -7.02
N THR A 128 24.96 -4.04 -7.71
CA THR A 128 24.67 -4.30 -9.14
C THR A 128 25.35 -3.32 -10.08
N GLY A 129 25.72 -2.13 -9.60
CA GLY A 129 26.16 -1.00 -10.44
C GLY A 129 25.04 -0.36 -11.27
N VAL A 130 23.81 -0.88 -11.21
CA VAL A 130 22.67 -0.41 -12.00
C VAL A 130 22.02 0.78 -11.31
N GLN A 131 21.95 1.92 -11.99
CA GLN A 131 21.26 3.12 -11.50
C GLN A 131 19.75 3.02 -11.72
N PRO A 132 18.93 3.62 -10.83
CA PRO A 132 17.49 3.69 -11.06
C PRO A 132 17.17 4.55 -12.28
N LEU A 133 16.19 4.11 -13.06
CA LEU A 133 15.50 4.98 -14.01
C LEU A 133 14.76 6.10 -13.24
N ALA A 134 14.26 7.11 -13.96
CA ALA A 134 13.43 8.14 -13.33
C ALA A 134 12.23 7.47 -12.65
N LEU A 135 12.13 7.65 -11.33
CA LEU A 135 11.09 7.05 -10.50
C LEU A 135 9.85 7.97 -10.45
N PRO A 136 8.63 7.40 -10.35
CA PRO A 136 7.42 8.18 -10.15
C PRO A 136 7.51 9.08 -8.92
N ARG A 137 6.91 10.27 -8.98
CA ARG A 137 6.83 11.20 -7.84
C ARG A 137 5.57 11.04 -7.01
N GLU A 138 4.72 10.11 -7.40
CA GLU A 138 3.41 9.87 -6.81
C GLU A 138 3.05 8.39 -6.95
N ILE A 139 2.14 7.93 -6.10
CA ILE A 139 1.49 6.62 -6.18
C ILE A 139 -0.02 6.83 -6.35
N GLU A 140 -0.79 5.76 -6.58
CA GLU A 140 -2.23 5.91 -6.87
C GLU A 140 -2.99 6.57 -5.71
N LEU A 141 -2.52 6.38 -4.47
CA LEU A 141 -3.07 7.06 -3.29
C LEU A 141 -2.83 8.58 -3.29
N SER A 142 -1.70 9.04 -3.85
CA SER A 142 -1.41 10.46 -4.03
C SER A 142 -2.45 11.15 -4.94
N ARG A 143 -3.16 10.38 -5.78
CA ARG A 143 -4.28 10.86 -6.62
C ARG A 143 -5.64 10.60 -5.96
N ALA A 144 -5.82 9.40 -5.40
CA ALA A 144 -7.10 8.95 -4.87
C ALA A 144 -7.55 9.73 -3.63
N ILE A 145 -6.63 10.03 -2.70
CA ILE A 145 -6.96 10.77 -1.48
C ILE A 145 -7.40 12.21 -1.82
N PRO A 146 -6.63 13.01 -2.59
CA PRO A 146 -7.10 14.35 -2.99
C PRO A 146 -8.42 14.35 -3.74
N ALA A 147 -8.66 13.37 -4.62
CA ALA A 147 -9.94 13.23 -5.32
C ALA A 147 -11.11 13.06 -4.33
N ALA A 148 -10.96 12.18 -3.33
CA ALA A 148 -11.95 11.98 -2.28
C ALA A 148 -12.16 13.24 -1.41
N LEU A 149 -11.06 13.88 -0.99
CA LEU A 149 -11.11 15.07 -0.14
C LEU A 149 -11.73 16.28 -0.84
N SER A 150 -11.63 16.36 -2.17
CA SER A 150 -12.26 17.44 -2.96
C SER A 150 -13.79 17.44 -2.86
N LEU A 151 -14.39 16.27 -2.59
CA LEU A 151 -15.83 16.09 -2.44
C LEU A 151 -16.30 16.24 -0.99
N ALA A 152 -15.36 16.22 -0.04
CA ALA A 152 -15.66 16.28 1.39
C ALA A 152 -15.93 17.73 1.84
N PRO A 153 -17.06 17.98 2.53
CA PRO A 153 -17.23 19.19 3.33
C PRO A 153 -16.04 19.40 4.27
N GLU A 154 -15.72 20.66 4.57
CA GLU A 154 -14.53 21.01 5.38
C GLU A 154 -14.48 20.25 6.70
N HIS A 155 -15.61 20.08 7.38
CA HIS A 155 -15.68 19.36 8.66
C HIS A 155 -15.50 17.84 8.55
N LEU A 156 -15.53 17.27 7.34
CA LEU A 156 -15.37 15.84 7.08
C LEU A 156 -14.05 15.47 6.40
N ARG A 157 -13.20 16.44 6.03
CA ARG A 157 -11.94 16.15 5.32
C ARG A 157 -11.08 15.15 6.07
N ASP A 158 -10.79 15.42 7.34
CA ASP A 158 -9.98 14.55 8.19
C ASP A 158 -10.64 13.17 8.39
N ALA A 159 -11.98 13.12 8.50
CA ALA A 159 -12.68 11.84 8.59
C ALA A 159 -12.56 11.00 7.31
N VAL A 160 -12.67 11.64 6.14
CA VAL A 160 -12.49 10.98 4.84
C VAL A 160 -11.04 10.54 4.68
N GLU A 161 -10.06 11.38 5.05
CA GLU A 161 -8.65 11.04 5.03
C GLU A 161 -8.34 9.84 5.91
N LEU A 162 -8.84 9.82 7.16
CA LEU A 162 -8.70 8.70 8.09
C LEU A 162 -9.17 7.38 7.47
N ILE A 163 -10.34 7.40 6.82
CA ILE A 163 -10.91 6.20 6.21
C ILE A 163 -10.08 5.79 4.99
N CYS A 164 -9.66 6.73 4.14
CA CYS A 164 -8.86 6.42 2.95
C CYS A 164 -7.49 5.83 3.33
N VAL A 165 -6.81 6.41 4.31
CA VAL A 165 -5.54 5.88 4.84
C VAL A 165 -5.77 4.52 5.50
N GLY A 166 -6.83 4.37 6.29
CA GLY A 166 -7.16 3.09 6.91
C GLY A 166 -7.46 1.98 5.90
N ILE A 167 -8.08 2.30 4.76
CA ILE A 167 -8.25 1.36 3.65
C ILE A 167 -6.87 0.95 3.11
N ALA A 168 -5.99 1.90 2.80
CA ALA A 168 -4.67 1.64 2.24
C ALA A 168 -3.79 0.76 3.15
N GLU A 169 -3.74 1.11 4.43
CA GLU A 169 -2.99 0.38 5.45
C GLU A 169 -3.46 -1.07 5.63
N ASN A 170 -4.74 -1.34 5.32
CA ASN A 170 -5.30 -2.68 5.40
C ASN A 170 -5.20 -3.45 4.08
N THR A 171 -4.90 -2.81 2.95
CA THR A 171 -4.71 -3.48 1.65
C THR A 171 -3.29 -3.95 1.45
N LEU A 172 -2.29 -3.14 1.81
CA LEU A 172 -0.87 -3.43 1.58
C LEU A 172 -0.34 -4.61 2.42
N THR A 173 -0.88 -4.85 3.62
CA THR A 173 -0.39 -5.91 4.54
C THR A 173 -0.32 -7.29 3.88
N ASN A 174 -1.28 -7.65 3.02
CA ASN A 174 -1.26 -8.97 2.37
C ASN A 174 -0.31 -9.05 1.17
N ASP A 175 -0.01 -7.91 0.54
CA ASP A 175 0.98 -7.85 -0.53
C ASP A 175 2.39 -8.03 0.02
N VAL A 176 2.71 -7.34 1.12
CA VAL A 176 3.96 -7.54 1.86
C VAL A 176 4.05 -9.00 2.36
N ALA A 177 2.95 -9.59 2.83
CA ALA A 177 2.93 -11.00 3.25
C ALA A 177 3.16 -12.00 2.12
N ALA A 178 2.67 -11.73 0.91
CA ALA A 178 2.94 -12.57 -0.25
C ALA A 178 4.42 -12.49 -0.65
N PHE A 179 5.00 -11.28 -0.64
CA PHE A 179 6.43 -11.07 -0.89
C PHE A 179 7.29 -11.81 0.17
N ALA A 180 6.96 -11.66 1.46
CA ALA A 180 7.71 -12.27 2.56
C ALA A 180 7.71 -13.81 2.56
N ARG A 181 6.92 -14.47 1.70
CA ARG A 181 6.86 -15.93 1.54
C ARG A 181 7.56 -16.45 0.29
N ASP A 182 8.04 -15.57 -0.60
CA ASP A 182 8.71 -15.98 -1.83
C ASP A 182 10.13 -16.47 -1.52
N ASP A 183 10.42 -17.74 -1.84
CA ASP A 183 11.73 -18.37 -1.63
C ASP A 183 12.69 -18.19 -2.82
N SER A 184 12.22 -17.61 -3.93
CA SER A 184 13.05 -17.32 -5.11
C SER A 184 13.90 -16.06 -4.94
N VAL A 185 13.53 -15.18 -4.00
CA VAL A 185 14.21 -13.91 -3.76
C VAL A 185 15.29 -14.01 -2.68
N LYS A 186 16.19 -13.03 -2.69
CA LYS A 186 17.20 -12.83 -1.65
C LYS A 186 16.58 -12.88 -0.24
N GLY A 187 17.22 -13.62 0.65
CA GLY A 187 16.83 -13.77 2.05
C GLY A 187 16.82 -12.44 2.81
N SER A 188 17.69 -11.49 2.48
CA SER A 188 17.64 -10.14 3.05
C SER A 188 16.36 -9.39 2.66
N ILE A 189 15.95 -9.45 1.39
CA ILE A 189 14.73 -8.83 0.86
C ILE A 189 13.49 -9.49 1.50
N LYS A 190 13.46 -10.82 1.54
CA LYS A 190 12.39 -11.57 2.23
C LYS A 190 12.30 -11.17 3.70
N GLY A 191 13.45 -11.08 4.37
CA GLY A 191 13.55 -10.66 5.76
C GLY A 191 13.08 -9.24 6.00
N LEU A 192 13.40 -8.31 5.10
CA LEU A 192 12.93 -6.92 5.13
C LEU A 192 11.39 -6.87 5.07
N MET A 193 10.79 -7.58 4.12
CA MET A 193 9.34 -7.64 3.99
C MET A 193 8.67 -8.30 5.19
N ALA A 194 9.29 -9.36 5.74
CA ALA A 194 8.79 -10.02 6.94
C ALA A 194 8.83 -9.10 8.17
N ASP A 195 9.88 -8.29 8.30
CA ASP A 195 10.02 -7.32 9.38
C ASP A 195 8.96 -6.22 9.27
N HIS A 196 8.84 -5.58 8.10
CA HIS A 196 7.82 -4.57 7.82
C HIS A 196 6.41 -5.13 8.13
N LEU A 197 6.10 -6.35 7.68
CA LEU A 197 4.81 -6.99 7.93
C LEU A 197 4.44 -7.14 9.42
N LEU A 198 5.42 -7.33 10.31
CA LEU A 198 5.16 -7.47 11.74
C LEU A 198 4.61 -6.18 12.36
N ASP A 199 5.01 -5.04 11.80
CA ASP A 199 4.58 -3.72 12.23
C ASP A 199 3.22 -3.39 11.60
N GLU A 200 3.04 -3.69 10.31
CA GLU A 200 1.77 -3.53 9.59
C GLU A 200 0.59 -4.32 10.19
N GLY A 201 0.87 -5.47 10.82
CA GLY A 201 -0.15 -6.21 11.57
C GLY A 201 -0.77 -5.39 12.71
N ARG A 202 0.02 -4.50 13.34
CA ARG A 202 -0.47 -3.58 14.38
C ARG A 202 -1.12 -2.35 13.76
N HIS A 203 -0.53 -1.79 12.70
CA HIS A 203 -1.03 -0.59 12.03
C HIS A 203 -2.42 -0.81 11.42
N SER A 204 -2.61 -1.93 10.70
CA SER A 204 -3.92 -2.30 10.16
C SER A 204 -5.03 -2.34 11.23
N THR A 205 -4.73 -2.88 12.41
CA THR A 205 -5.65 -2.90 13.56
C THR A 205 -5.87 -1.50 14.15
N PHE A 206 -4.81 -0.70 14.27
CA PHE A 206 -4.86 0.68 14.74
C PHE A 206 -5.83 1.51 13.90
N TRP A 207 -5.65 1.53 12.58
CA TRP A 207 -6.49 2.31 11.66
C TRP A 207 -7.95 1.86 11.64
N ALA A 208 -8.19 0.54 11.70
CA ALA A 208 -9.56 0.00 11.80
C ALA A 208 -10.26 0.46 13.09
N ARG A 209 -9.53 0.49 14.23
CA ARG A 209 -10.07 0.96 15.51
C ARG A 209 -10.36 2.45 15.51
N LEU A 210 -9.45 3.29 15.01
CA LEU A 210 -9.66 4.74 14.93
C LEU A 210 -10.86 5.07 14.02
N THR A 211 -10.96 4.36 12.89
CA THR A 211 -12.11 4.49 11.99
C THR A 211 -13.40 4.12 12.70
N ARG A 212 -13.42 2.99 13.43
CA ARG A 212 -14.60 2.58 14.21
C ARG A 212 -14.99 3.62 15.27
N ILE A 213 -14.00 4.19 15.95
CA ILE A 213 -14.21 5.22 16.99
C ILE A 213 -14.89 6.46 16.40
N TYR A 214 -14.40 6.93 15.26
CA TYR A 214 -15.02 8.02 14.53
C TYR A 214 -16.43 7.63 14.06
N TRP A 215 -16.55 6.48 13.39
CA TRP A 215 -17.79 6.05 12.75
C TRP A 215 -18.94 5.88 13.74
N SER A 216 -18.67 5.35 14.94
CA SER A 216 -19.70 5.18 15.98
C SER A 216 -20.30 6.49 16.46
N GLN A 217 -19.58 7.61 16.31
CA GLN A 217 -20.01 8.94 16.74
C GLN A 217 -20.50 9.82 15.58
N ALA A 218 -20.20 9.45 14.33
CA ALA A 218 -20.62 10.19 13.15
C ALA A 218 -22.15 10.27 13.03
N SER A 219 -22.66 11.44 12.65
CA SER A 219 -24.09 11.64 12.42
C SER A 219 -24.57 10.84 11.19
N ALA A 220 -25.86 10.57 11.10
CA ALA A 220 -26.42 9.90 9.92
C ALA A 220 -26.13 10.67 8.61
N GLN A 221 -26.11 12.01 8.67
CA GLN A 221 -25.78 12.86 7.54
C GLN A 221 -24.31 12.72 7.12
N ASP A 222 -23.38 12.73 8.08
CA ASP A 222 -21.96 12.58 7.79
C ASP A 222 -21.66 11.19 7.22
N ARG A 223 -22.28 10.14 7.78
CA ARG A 223 -22.17 8.77 7.26
C ARG A 223 -22.66 8.68 5.81
N GLN A 224 -23.79 9.29 5.48
CA GLN A 224 -24.31 9.34 4.11
C GLN A 224 -23.36 10.08 3.17
N CYS A 225 -22.80 11.21 3.61
CA CYS A 225 -21.87 11.99 2.81
C CYS A 225 -20.60 11.21 2.52
N ILE A 226 -19.97 10.62 3.55
CA ILE A 226 -18.77 9.80 3.40
C ILE A 226 -19.04 8.59 2.50
N ALA A 227 -20.17 7.89 2.69
CA ALA A 227 -20.53 6.74 1.87
C ALA A 227 -20.55 7.09 0.37
N GLY A 228 -21.08 8.26 0.00
CA GLY A 228 -21.08 8.73 -1.39
C GLY A 228 -19.69 9.06 -1.97
N ILE A 229 -18.69 9.31 -1.12
CA ILE A 229 -17.32 9.66 -1.53
C ILE A 229 -16.46 8.39 -1.75
N LEU A 230 -16.68 7.33 -0.98
CA LEU A 230 -15.87 6.11 -1.02
C LEU A 230 -15.72 5.49 -2.43
N PRO A 231 -16.76 5.41 -3.28
CA PRO A 231 -16.60 4.89 -4.64
C PRO A 231 -15.63 5.70 -5.50
N VAL A 232 -15.53 7.01 -5.28
CA VAL A 232 -14.59 7.87 -6.00
C VAL A 232 -13.17 7.56 -5.57
N PHE A 233 -12.93 7.46 -4.26
CA PHE A 233 -11.62 7.01 -3.74
C PHE A 233 -11.21 5.66 -4.34
N LEU A 234 -12.09 4.65 -4.28
CA LEU A 234 -11.79 3.31 -4.77
C LEU A 234 -11.52 3.29 -6.27
N ARG A 235 -12.24 4.08 -7.07
CA ARG A 235 -12.00 4.14 -8.52
C ARG A 235 -10.62 4.65 -8.87
N HIS A 236 -10.11 5.63 -8.13
CA HIS A 236 -8.76 6.16 -8.32
C HIS A 236 -7.69 5.30 -7.65
N TYR A 237 -8.00 4.66 -6.53
CA TYR A 237 -7.03 3.85 -5.81
C TYR A 237 -6.74 2.51 -6.49
N LEU A 238 -7.75 1.94 -7.16
CA LEU A 238 -7.68 0.61 -7.76
C LEU A 238 -7.21 0.61 -9.22
N THR A 239 -6.60 1.70 -9.68
CA THR A 239 -5.94 1.80 -10.98
C THR A 239 -4.53 1.19 -10.93
N SER A 240 -3.88 1.11 -12.09
CA SER A 240 -2.47 0.75 -12.21
C SER A 240 -1.74 1.66 -13.21
N GLU A 241 -2.25 2.87 -13.44
CA GLU A 241 -1.75 3.80 -14.46
C GLU A 241 -0.30 4.20 -14.22
N ILE A 242 0.08 4.44 -12.96
CA ILE A 242 1.46 4.80 -12.60
C ILE A 242 2.41 3.62 -12.83
N GLN A 243 1.96 2.41 -12.50
CA GLN A 243 2.73 1.19 -12.77
C GLN A 243 2.90 0.97 -14.28
N GLN A 244 1.82 1.08 -15.05
CA GLN A 244 1.85 0.94 -16.50
C GLN A 244 2.77 1.97 -17.16
N ALA A 245 2.74 3.23 -16.70
CA ALA A 245 3.63 4.26 -17.19
C ALA A 245 5.11 3.93 -16.93
N PHE A 246 5.42 3.41 -15.73
CA PHE A 246 6.77 2.98 -15.39
C PHE A 246 7.21 1.76 -16.22
N ASP A 247 6.34 0.78 -16.45
CA ASP A 247 6.67 -0.39 -17.26
C ASP A 247 6.95 -0.01 -18.72
N LEU A 248 6.21 0.95 -19.29
CA LEU A 248 6.50 1.49 -20.63
C LEU A 248 7.85 2.20 -20.69
N GLN A 249 8.18 3.00 -19.67
CA GLN A 249 9.49 3.63 -19.55
C GLN A 249 10.62 2.59 -19.41
N LEU A 250 10.37 1.51 -18.66
CA LEU A 250 11.31 0.41 -18.50
C LEU A 250 11.56 -0.32 -19.82
N ILE A 251 10.50 -0.59 -20.60
CA ILE A 251 10.62 -1.19 -21.94
C ILE A 251 11.46 -0.31 -22.87
N ASP A 252 11.30 1.02 -22.82
CA ASP A 252 12.09 1.94 -23.63
C ASP A 252 13.57 1.98 -23.26
N ALA A 253 13.90 1.61 -22.02
CA ALA A 253 15.29 1.55 -21.54
C ALA A 253 16.00 0.23 -21.90
N LEU A 254 15.28 -0.76 -22.43
CA LEU A 254 15.88 -2.03 -22.83
C LEU A 254 16.68 -1.88 -24.13
N ASP A 255 17.92 -2.38 -24.13
CA ASP A 255 18.78 -2.42 -25.32
C ASP A 255 18.36 -3.57 -26.26
N VAL A 256 17.24 -3.39 -26.94
CA VAL A 256 16.63 -4.38 -27.83
C VAL A 256 16.20 -3.77 -29.16
N PRO A 257 16.06 -4.56 -30.25
CA PRO A 257 15.62 -4.04 -31.53
C PRO A 257 14.24 -3.38 -31.46
N PRO A 258 13.96 -2.33 -32.26
CA PRO A 258 12.68 -1.61 -32.23
C PRO A 258 11.43 -2.49 -32.40
N ALA A 259 11.56 -3.59 -33.16
CA ALA A 259 10.48 -4.56 -33.33
C ALA A 259 10.13 -5.29 -32.02
N VAL A 260 11.14 -5.59 -31.20
CA VAL A 260 10.97 -6.21 -29.88
C VAL A 260 10.36 -5.21 -28.91
N THR A 261 10.83 -3.97 -28.87
CA THR A 261 10.24 -2.89 -28.06
C THR A 261 8.76 -2.70 -28.37
N ALA A 262 8.39 -2.66 -29.66
CA ALA A 262 7.01 -2.51 -30.09
C ALA A 262 6.14 -3.71 -29.65
N ALA A 263 6.66 -4.93 -29.74
CA ALA A 263 5.96 -6.13 -29.29
C ALA A 263 5.76 -6.16 -27.77
N LEU A 264 6.80 -5.81 -26.98
CA LEU A 264 6.71 -5.69 -25.53
C LEU A 264 5.67 -4.64 -25.11
N ARG A 265 5.66 -3.46 -25.75
CA ARG A 265 4.67 -2.42 -25.49
C ARG A 265 3.25 -2.89 -25.78
N ALA A 266 3.05 -3.61 -26.89
CA ALA A 266 1.74 -4.16 -27.24
C ALA A 266 1.25 -5.19 -26.21
N GLU A 267 2.14 -6.08 -25.74
CA GLU A 267 1.82 -7.03 -24.66
C GLU A 267 1.52 -6.31 -23.34
N ALA A 268 2.34 -5.33 -22.95
CA ALA A 268 2.17 -4.56 -21.72
C ALA A 268 0.85 -3.77 -21.70
N SER A 269 0.49 -3.10 -22.80
CA SER A 269 -0.79 -2.40 -22.91
C SER A 269 -2.00 -3.34 -22.98
N GLY A 270 -1.80 -4.61 -23.36
CA GLY A 270 -2.82 -5.65 -23.34
C GLY A 270 -3.03 -6.28 -21.95
N MET A 271 -2.10 -6.08 -21.01
CA MET A 271 -2.18 -6.54 -19.63
C MET A 271 -2.93 -5.53 -18.76
N ASP A 272 -4.15 -5.16 -19.15
CA ASP A 272 -5.06 -4.45 -18.26
C ASP A 272 -5.71 -5.49 -17.34
N TRP A 273 -5.30 -5.54 -16.08
CA TRP A 273 -5.93 -6.40 -15.06
C TRP A 273 -6.90 -5.55 -14.26
N PRO A 274 -8.17 -5.42 -14.69
CA PRO A 274 -9.13 -4.65 -13.92
C PRO A 274 -9.23 -5.26 -12.52
N ILE A 275 -9.02 -4.42 -11.50
CA ILE A 275 -9.21 -4.81 -10.10
C ILE A 275 -10.72 -4.99 -9.87
N GLY A 276 -11.21 -6.15 -10.27
CA GLY A 276 -12.62 -6.51 -10.17
C GLY A 276 -13.00 -7.14 -8.82
N PRO A 277 -14.27 -7.55 -8.65
CA PRO A 277 -14.83 -8.08 -7.40
C PRO A 277 -14.11 -9.28 -6.77
N ARG A 278 -13.27 -9.98 -7.54
CA ARG A 278 -12.52 -11.18 -7.12
C ARG A 278 -11.03 -10.89 -6.84
N HIS A 279 -10.59 -9.65 -6.98
CA HIS A 279 -9.20 -9.29 -6.74
C HIS A 279 -8.87 -9.37 -5.24
N PRO A 280 -7.75 -9.99 -4.82
CA PRO A 280 -7.38 -10.12 -3.41
C PRO A 280 -7.36 -8.79 -2.64
N LEU A 281 -6.91 -7.71 -3.30
CA LEU A 281 -6.90 -6.35 -2.76
C LEU A 281 -8.30 -5.93 -2.27
N LEU A 282 -9.35 -6.18 -3.07
CA LEU A 282 -10.71 -5.85 -2.67
C LEU A 282 -11.18 -6.67 -1.45
N GLY A 283 -10.78 -7.93 -1.36
CA GLY A 283 -11.04 -8.76 -0.18
C GLY A 283 -10.50 -8.14 1.12
N ASN A 284 -9.38 -7.43 1.05
CA ASN A 284 -8.78 -6.74 2.18
C ASN A 284 -9.53 -5.46 2.53
N ILE A 285 -9.92 -4.67 1.52
CA ILE A 285 -10.78 -3.48 1.69
C ILE A 285 -12.09 -3.87 2.39
N LEU A 286 -12.74 -4.94 1.94
CA LEU A 286 -13.97 -5.44 2.55
C LEU A 286 -13.75 -5.90 3.99
N ARG A 287 -12.58 -6.49 4.31
CA ARG A 287 -12.22 -6.85 5.68
C ARG A 287 -12.05 -5.61 6.53
N PHE A 288 -11.38 -4.57 6.04
CA PHE A 288 -11.28 -3.29 6.72
C PHE A 288 -12.65 -2.71 7.01
N PHE A 289 -13.55 -2.63 6.03
CA PHE A 289 -14.88 -2.07 6.24
C PHE A 289 -15.73 -2.84 7.26
N ARG A 290 -15.57 -4.17 7.35
CA ARG A 290 -16.19 -4.97 8.43
C ARG A 290 -15.54 -4.66 9.77
N ASN A 291 -14.22 -4.65 9.82
CA ASN A 291 -13.46 -4.39 11.05
C ASN A 291 -13.65 -2.96 11.57
N SER A 292 -14.02 -2.00 10.74
CA SER A 292 -14.30 -0.63 11.16
C SER A 292 -15.79 -0.33 11.35
N SER A 293 -16.67 -1.32 11.16
CA SER A 293 -18.15 -1.18 11.21
C SER A 293 -18.76 -0.26 10.14
N LEU A 294 -17.98 0.13 9.12
CA LEU A 294 -18.49 0.87 7.96
C LEU A 294 -19.57 0.07 7.23
N LEU A 295 -19.32 -1.22 6.98
CA LEU A 295 -20.27 -2.09 6.27
C LEU A 295 -21.53 -2.45 7.07
N ASP A 296 -21.62 -2.11 8.36
CA ASP A 296 -22.83 -2.31 9.14
C ASP A 296 -23.90 -1.24 8.81
N THR A 297 -23.53 -0.19 8.08
CA THR A 297 -24.39 0.94 7.74
C THR A 297 -24.97 0.79 6.32
N PRO A 298 -26.30 0.82 6.11
CA PRO A 298 -26.92 0.59 4.80
C PRO A 298 -26.40 1.49 3.68
N CYS A 299 -26.19 2.78 3.94
CA CYS A 299 -25.71 3.71 2.91
C CYS A 299 -24.32 3.35 2.36
N VAL A 300 -23.45 2.74 3.18
CA VAL A 300 -22.13 2.25 2.74
C VAL A 300 -22.30 1.01 1.87
N GLN A 301 -23.22 0.10 2.22
CA GLN A 301 -23.52 -1.08 1.41
C GLN A 301 -24.08 -0.69 0.03
N GLU A 302 -25.01 0.26 0.02
CA GLU A 302 -25.61 0.80 -1.21
C GLU A 302 -24.57 1.49 -2.10
N ALA A 303 -23.75 2.38 -1.52
CA ALA A 303 -22.73 3.10 -2.28
C ALA A 303 -21.65 2.17 -2.87
N LEU A 304 -21.36 1.05 -2.19
CA LEU A 304 -20.31 0.11 -2.58
C LEU A 304 -20.84 -1.14 -3.28
N ILE A 305 -22.09 -1.13 -3.77
CA ILE A 305 -22.75 -2.33 -4.32
C ILE A 305 -21.93 -3.00 -5.43
N ASP A 306 -21.26 -2.22 -6.29
CA ASP A 306 -20.43 -2.72 -7.39
C ASP A 306 -19.11 -3.39 -6.90
N TYR A 307 -18.74 -3.15 -5.65
CA TYR A 307 -17.55 -3.69 -4.99
C TYR A 307 -17.89 -4.85 -4.04
N LEU A 308 -19.16 -5.10 -3.76
CA LEU A 308 -19.58 -6.19 -2.89
C LEU A 308 -19.66 -7.51 -3.67
N PRO A 309 -19.27 -8.65 -3.06
CA PRO A 309 -19.51 -9.95 -3.69
C PRO A 309 -21.01 -10.13 -3.88
N LEU A 310 -21.44 -10.52 -5.08
CA LEU A 310 -22.84 -10.85 -5.36
C LEU A 310 -23.34 -11.82 -4.29
N SER A 311 -24.41 -11.44 -3.60
CA SER A 311 -25.11 -12.34 -2.68
C SER A 311 -25.38 -13.64 -3.43
N ARG A 312 -24.78 -14.75 -2.98
CA ARG A 312 -25.19 -16.07 -3.46
C ARG A 312 -26.66 -16.19 -3.04
N THR A 313 -27.58 -16.02 -3.98
CA THR A 313 -28.95 -16.52 -3.81
C THR A 313 -28.80 -17.99 -3.46
N ALA A 314 -29.13 -18.34 -2.23
CA ALA A 314 -29.19 -19.73 -1.81
C ALA A 314 -30.19 -20.46 -2.72
N PRO A 315 -29.91 -21.73 -3.12
CA PRO A 315 -30.87 -22.54 -3.85
C PRO A 315 -32.13 -22.81 -3.02
#